data_AF-A0A537UMW4-F1
#
_entry.id   AF-A0A537UMW4-F1
#
_cell.length_a   1.000
_cell.length_b   1.000
_cell.length_c   1.000
_cell.angle_alpha   90.00
_cell.angle_beta   90.00
_cell.angle_gamma   90.00
#
_symmetry.space_group_name_H-M   'P 1'
#
loop_
_entity.id
_entity.type
_entity.pdbx_description
1 polymer ?
#
loop_
_entity_poly.entity_id
_entity_poly.type
_entity_poly.pdbx_seq_one_letter_code
_entity_poly.pdbx_strand_id
1 'polypeptide(L)' 'MTYYTPAPRNPKLPPVRINLLSDTQTRPTRGMREAIARADVGDEQIGDDPTVNLLCERVADLLGKEAAVFMPSGTM' A
#
# COMPACT_ATOMS: atom_id res chain seq x y z
N MET A 1 -10.92 22.52 16.81
CA MET A 1 -11.01 21.34 15.94
C MET A 1 -10.08 20.28 16.51
N THR A 2 -10.59 19.41 17.39
CA THR A 2 -9.79 18.37 18.06
C THR A 2 -9.72 17.15 17.16
N TYR A 3 -8.56 16.91 16.55
CA TYR A 3 -8.30 15.65 15.85
C TYR A 3 -8.30 14.52 16.87
N TYR A 4 -9.23 13.58 16.72
CA TYR A 4 -9.20 12.34 17.49
C TYR A 4 -8.08 11.46 16.93
N THR A 5 -6.91 11.49 17.57
CA THR A 5 -5.87 10.48 17.34
C THR A 5 -6.17 9.30 18.26
N PRO A 6 -6.58 8.14 17.73
CA PRO A 6 -6.78 6.96 18.57
C PRO A 6 -5.47 6.62 19.29
N ALA A 7 -5.58 6.30 20.58
CA ALA A 7 -4.42 5.94 21.38
C ALA A 7 -3.70 4.72 20.75
N PRO A 8 -2.36 4.70 20.71
CA PRO A 8 -1.60 3.58 20.18
C PRO A 8 -1.97 2.31 20.94
N ARG A 9 -2.07 1.20 20.21
CA ARG A 9 -2.45 -0.10 20.77
C ARG A 9 -1.44 -0.51 21.85
N ASN A 10 -1.92 -0.78 23.06
CA ASN A 10 -1.10 -1.35 24.13
C ASN A 10 -0.69 -2.79 23.76
N PRO A 11 0.61 -3.10 23.59
CA PRO A 11 1.08 -4.42 23.17
C PRO A 11 0.88 -5.51 24.24
N LYS A 12 0.65 -5.12 25.51
CA LYS A 12 0.35 -6.04 26.61
C LYS A 12 -1.10 -6.53 26.60
N LEU A 13 -1.98 -5.90 25.82
CA LEU A 13 -3.37 -6.34 25.70
C LEU A 13 -3.48 -7.53 24.75
N PRO A 14 -4.46 -8.42 24.99
CA PRO A 14 -4.74 -9.51 24.08
C PRO A 14 -5.02 -8.98 22.66
N PRO A 15 -4.67 -9.75 21.62
CA PRO A 15 -4.88 -9.31 20.25
C PRO A 15 -6.36 -9.10 19.96
N VAL A 16 -6.68 -7.95 19.36
CA VAL A 16 -8.02 -7.66 18.87
C VAL A 16 -8.36 -8.67 17.78
N ARG A 17 -9.29 -9.58 18.07
CA ARG A 17 -9.72 -10.64 17.14
C ARG A 17 -10.52 -10.08 15.96
N ILE A 18 -11.35 -9.05 16.20
CA ILE A 18 -12.17 -8.39 15.19
C ILE A 18 -11.89 -6.89 15.29
N ASN A 19 -11.14 -6.34 14.33
CA ASN A 19 -10.77 -4.94 14.28
C ASN A 19 -11.63 -4.21 13.24
N LEU A 20 -12.49 -3.29 13.71
CA LEU A 20 -13.41 -2.50 12.88
C LEU A 20 -13.04 -1.02 12.83
N LEU A 21 -11.83 -0.65 13.26
CA LEU A 21 -11.40 0.76 13.33
C LEU A 21 -11.23 1.38 11.95
N SER A 22 -10.56 0.68 11.03
CA SER A 22 -10.31 1.12 9.65
C SER A 22 -9.78 -0.06 8.82
N ASP A 23 -10.05 -0.02 7.52
CA ASP A 23 -9.48 -0.87 6.48
C ASP A 23 -7.95 -0.73 6.31
N THR A 24 -7.36 0.39 6.74
CA THR A 24 -5.89 0.58 6.80
C THR A 24 -5.18 -0.43 7.69
N GLN A 25 -5.92 -1.14 8.54
CA GLN A 25 -5.41 -2.20 9.42
C GLN A 25 -5.28 -3.57 8.71
N THR A 26 -5.64 -3.65 7.43
CA THR A 26 -5.44 -4.84 6.61
C THR A 26 -3.97 -5.24 6.58
N ARG A 27 -3.72 -6.56 6.48
CA ARG A 27 -2.37 -7.12 6.37
C ARG A 27 -2.24 -7.83 5.03
N PRO A 28 -1.05 -7.81 4.40
CA PRO A 28 -0.85 -8.55 3.16
C PRO A 28 -1.15 -10.04 3.38
N THR A 29 -1.80 -10.67 2.42
CA THR A 29 -2.00 -12.12 2.45
C THR A 29 -0.68 -12.85 2.20
N ARG A 30 -0.68 -14.19 2.30
CA ARG A 30 0.49 -14.98 1.93
C ARG A 30 0.86 -14.77 0.45
N GLY A 31 -0.12 -14.81 -0.46
CA GLY A 31 0.11 -14.60 -1.89
C GLY A 31 0.69 -13.21 -2.20
N MET A 32 0.21 -12.17 -1.52
CA MET A 32 0.80 -10.82 -1.65
C MET A 32 2.25 -10.78 -1.20
N ARG A 33 2.58 -11.39 -0.05
CA ARG A 33 3.97 -11.46 0.42
C ARG A 33 4.88 -12.21 -0.56
N GLU A 34 4.41 -13.30 -1.14
CA GLU A 34 5.16 -14.07 -2.14
C GLU A 34 5.37 -13.27 -3.43
N ALA A 35 4.36 -12.50 -3.88
CA ALA A 35 4.49 -11.63 -5.05
C ALA A 35 5.51 -10.49 -4.80
N ILE A 36 5.42 -9.82 -3.64
CA ILE A 36 6.37 -8.77 -3.25
C ILE A 36 7.80 -9.32 -3.21
N ALA A 37 8.00 -10.50 -2.62
CA ALA A 37 9.32 -11.10 -2.49
C ALA A 37 9.94 -11.57 -3.82
N ARG A 38 9.14 -11.70 -4.88
CA ARG A 38 9.56 -12.17 -6.21
C ARG A 38 9.55 -11.05 -7.26
N ALA A 39 9.14 -9.85 -6.90
CA ALA A 39 9.05 -8.74 -7.83
C ALA A 39 10.44 -8.34 -8.34
N ASP A 40 10.56 -8.11 -9.64
CA ASP A 40 11.75 -7.48 -10.22
C ASP A 40 11.73 -6.00 -9.82
N VAL A 41 12.83 -5.49 -9.27
CA VAL A 41 12.93 -4.11 -8.76
C VAL A 41 14.07 -3.38 -9.44
N GLY A 42 13.94 -2.06 -9.54
CA GLY A 42 14.92 -1.18 -10.16
C GLY A 42 14.99 0.18 -9.49
N ASP A 43 15.60 1.14 -10.16
CA ASP A 43 15.65 2.52 -9.69
C ASP A 43 14.47 3.31 -10.28
N GLU A 44 13.43 3.51 -9.47
CA GLU A 44 12.22 4.23 -9.87
C GLU A 44 12.50 5.71 -10.19
N GLN A 45 13.51 6.34 -9.56
CA GLN A 45 13.79 7.76 -9.76
C GLN A 45 14.23 8.09 -11.19
N ILE A 46 14.81 7.10 -11.89
CA ILE A 46 15.17 7.20 -13.30
C ILE A 46 14.22 6.42 -14.23
N GLY A 47 13.19 5.78 -13.68
CA GLY A 47 12.15 5.05 -14.42
C GLY A 47 12.48 3.59 -14.74
N ASP A 48 13.48 2.99 -14.11
CA ASP A 48 13.97 1.64 -14.43
C ASP A 48 13.35 0.53 -13.55
N ASP A 49 12.39 0.84 -12.67
CA ASP A 49 11.68 -0.18 -11.89
C ASP A 49 10.55 -0.85 -12.69
N PRO A 50 10.70 -2.12 -13.11
CA PRO A 50 9.72 -2.77 -13.98
C PRO A 50 8.39 -3.04 -13.28
N THR A 51 8.40 -3.27 -11.96
CA THR A 51 7.19 -3.55 -11.19
C THR A 51 6.37 -2.29 -10.98
N VAL A 52 7.01 -1.16 -10.71
CA VAL A 52 6.34 0.14 -10.59
C VAL A 52 5.75 0.58 -11.93
N ASN A 53 6.50 0.44 -13.02
CA ASN A 53 6.03 0.79 -14.36
C ASN A 53 4.79 -0.03 -14.74
N LEU A 54 4.83 -1.36 -14.55
CA LEU A 54 3.69 -2.24 -14.82
C LEU A 54 2.45 -1.86 -14.00
N LEU A 55 2.62 -1.47 -12.73
CA LEU A 55 1.52 -1.00 -11.89
C LEU A 55 0.91 0.28 -12.47
N CYS A 56 1.76 1.26 -12.84
CA CYS A 56 1.30 2.54 -13.35
C CYS A 56 0.59 2.41 -14.70
N GLU A 57 1.15 1.65 -15.64
CA GLU A 57 0.53 1.35 -16.94
C GLU A 57 -0.85 0.71 -16.75
N ARG A 58 -0.93 -0.34 -15.93
CA ARG A 58 -2.19 -1.04 -15.65
C ARG A 58 -3.25 -0.12 -15.06
N VAL A 59 -2.87 0.78 -14.15
CA VAL A 59 -3.81 1.70 -13.50
C VAL A 59 -4.24 2.82 -14.45
N ALA A 60 -3.33 3.35 -15.27
CA ALA A 60 -3.65 4.33 -16.29
C ALA A 60 -4.68 3.76 -17.29
N ASP A 61 -4.46 2.54 -17.77
CA ASP A 61 -5.39 1.82 -18.64
C ASP A 61 -6.75 1.56 -17.95
N LEU A 62 -6.72 1.08 -16.71
CA LEU A 62 -7.93 0.76 -15.95
C LEU A 62 -8.83 1.98 -15.73
N LEU A 63 -8.24 3.16 -15.57
CA LEU A 63 -8.96 4.41 -15.29
C LEU A 63 -9.13 5.31 -16.52
N GLY A 64 -8.65 4.90 -17.69
CA GLY A 64 -8.68 5.67 -18.92
C GLY A 64 -7.93 7.00 -18.81
N LYS A 65 -6.74 6.98 -18.23
CA LYS A 65 -5.84 8.13 -18.06
C LYS A 65 -4.57 7.95 -18.88
N GLU A 66 -3.93 9.06 -19.22
CA GLU A 66 -2.69 9.04 -20.02
C GLU A 66 -1.50 8.47 -19.25
N ALA A 67 -1.48 8.64 -17.93
CA ALA A 67 -0.41 8.17 -17.05
C ALA A 67 -0.91 7.98 -15.60
N ALA A 68 -0.13 7.26 -14.81
CA ALA A 68 -0.29 7.11 -13.36
C ALA A 68 1.08 7.20 -12.66
N VAL A 69 1.07 7.45 -11.35
CA VAL A 69 2.29 7.51 -10.52
C VAL A 69 2.03 6.80 -9.20
N PHE A 70 3.00 6.01 -8.73
CA PHE A 70 2.91 5.30 -7.46
C PHE A 70 3.45 6.16 -6.31
N MET A 71 2.60 6.53 -5.35
CA MET A 71 2.98 7.31 -4.16
C MET A 71 2.98 6.44 -2.90
N PRO A 72 3.81 6.74 -1.88
CA PRO A 72 3.84 5.92 -0.68
C PRO A 72 2.62 6.08 0.24
N SER A 73 1.76 7.09 0.01
CA SER A 73 0.50 7.28 0.73
C SER A 73 -0.49 8.09 -0.09
N GLY A 74 -1.77 8.09 0.27
CA GLY A 74 -2.79 8.90 -0.41
C GLY A 74 -2.81 10.40 -0.06
N THR A 75 -1.99 10.87 0.89
CA THR A 75 -1.91 12.29 1.29
C THR A 75 -0.68 13.00 0.73
N MET A 76 0.33 12.25 0.30
CA MET A 76 1.49 12.79 -0.42
C MET A 76 1.10 13.14 -1.84
#